data_AF-M3HVR8-F1
#
_entry.id   AF-M3HVR8-F1
#
_cell.length_a   1.000
_cell.length_b   1.000
_cell.length_c   1.000
_cell.angle_alpha   90.00
_cell.angle_beta   90.00
_cell.angle_gamma   90.00
#
_symmetry.space_group_name_H-M   'P 1'
#
loop_
_entity.id
_entity.type
_entity.pdbx_description
1 polymer ?
#
loop_
_entity_poly.entity_id
_entity_poly.type
_entity_poly.pdbx_seq_one_letter_code
_entity_poly.pdbx_strand_id
1 'polypeptide(L)'
;MLRKCKYSQIGKRRFSHSGRRKKIEVPGEVGFNIKYDIGERPTEPFQAPIIGITCLGPSHGFDPEDNTSGFIIWLNHQGIMVDPPVNSTEWLRQSNVNPKLINHVILTHCHADHDAGTFQKILEENKITIHATETVIDSFLRKYSALTKIPKKELQELFHFRPIIIGKATMINGGEFNFHYALHSIPSVGFEFFFQDQSFIYTSDHLNEPEIHDKMHAAGILPESRWKFFKEFPWDRRIIYHEAGIPPLHTRVSYLASLPEEIQEKITVYHIARKDMPTGTKLKLAKFGIENTLYPEITPPKHIEAYNLLDVMTQIDIFQGFPIEKAKEFLLIVNEERYKRGDQIIRKGTPGDKFYIIASGNVKFEGLNQDGSEGVPIKRYGTYEYFGEASLVLDLPRAADVYAETDVLALTIEKNKFLQFIRNSDLKTI
;
A
#
# COMPACT_ATOMS: atom_id res chain seq x y z
N MET A 1 -17.91 -15.26 9.75
CA MET A 1 -17.57 -15.03 11.17
C MET A 1 -16.54 -13.90 11.21
N LEU A 2 -16.97 -12.67 11.45
CA LEU A 2 -16.09 -11.50 11.57
C LEU A 2 -15.12 -11.72 12.74
N ARG A 3 -13.83 -11.87 12.46
CA ARG A 3 -12.79 -12.03 13.48
C ARG A 3 -12.30 -10.66 13.92
N LYS A 4 -13.09 -9.92 14.71
CA LYS A 4 -12.56 -8.72 15.39
C LYS A 4 -11.48 -9.17 16.37
N CYS A 5 -10.23 -8.82 16.13
CA CYS A 5 -9.17 -9.03 17.11
C CYS A 5 -9.31 -7.96 18.19
N LYS A 6 -9.77 -8.36 19.38
CA LYS A 6 -9.82 -7.48 20.56
C LYS A 6 -8.53 -7.65 21.34
N TYR A 7 -7.64 -6.68 21.24
CA TYR A 7 -6.58 -6.52 22.23
C TYR A 7 -7.08 -5.58 23.32
N SER A 8 -7.47 -6.14 24.47
CA SER A 8 -7.70 -5.36 25.69
C SER A 8 -6.41 -5.37 26.50
N GLN A 9 -5.64 -4.28 26.46
CA GLN A 9 -4.63 -4.03 27.47
C GLN A 9 -5.16 -2.95 28.41
N ILE A 10 -5.51 -3.34 29.63
CA ILE A 10 -5.72 -2.42 30.75
C ILE A 10 -4.37 -2.29 31.45
N GLY A 11 -3.59 -1.28 31.07
CA GLY A 11 -2.33 -0.98 31.71
C GLY A 11 -2.49 0.18 32.70
N LYS A 12 -2.33 -0.07 34.01
CA LYS A 12 -2.09 1.02 34.95
C LYS A 12 -0.69 1.58 34.72
N ARG A 13 -0.57 2.68 33.97
CA ARG A 13 0.71 3.39 33.81
C ARG A 13 0.68 4.68 34.60
N ARG A 14 1.71 4.89 35.43
CA ARG A 14 1.96 6.17 36.10
C ARG A 14 2.76 7.05 35.14
N PHE A 15 2.21 8.22 34.80
CA PHE A 15 2.90 9.20 33.98
C PHE A 15 3.53 10.27 34.89
N SER A 16 4.84 10.46 34.79
CA SER A 16 5.55 11.52 35.51
C SER A 16 6.01 12.60 34.52
N HIS A 17 5.49 13.81 34.65
CA HIS A 17 6.00 14.97 33.92
C HIS A 17 6.98 15.74 34.81
N SER A 18 8.21 15.98 34.32
CA SER A 18 9.21 16.78 35.03
C SER A 18 9.39 18.14 34.36
N GLY A 19 8.54 19.09 34.71
CA GLY A 19 8.80 20.52 34.50
C GLY A 19 9.70 21.08 35.60
N ARG A 20 10.49 22.13 35.30
CA ARG A 20 11.63 22.66 36.10
C ARG A 20 11.45 22.85 37.62
N ARG A 21 10.26 22.74 38.22
CA ARG A 21 10.08 22.82 39.70
C ARG A 21 9.00 21.94 40.35
N LYS A 22 8.25 21.08 39.64
CA LYS A 22 7.28 20.16 40.30
C LYS A 22 7.13 18.85 39.53
N LYS A 23 7.21 17.73 40.26
CA LYS A 23 6.83 16.39 39.80
C LYS A 23 5.37 16.19 40.18
N ILE A 24 4.48 16.09 39.20
CA ILE A 24 3.06 15.82 39.42
C ILE A 24 2.80 14.39 38.94
N GLU A 25 2.29 13.55 39.84
CA GLU A 25 1.74 12.25 39.46
C GLU A 25 0.26 12.47 39.09
N VAL A 26 -0.09 12.18 37.85
CA VAL A 26 -1.48 12.17 37.40
C VAL A 26 -1.95 10.71 37.42
N PRO A 27 -2.77 10.29 38.40
CA PRO A 27 -3.38 8.98 38.35
C PRO A 27 -4.38 8.92 37.20
N GLY A 28 -4.24 7.91 36.34
CA GLY A 28 -5.16 7.67 35.24
C GLY A 28 -5.14 6.19 34.87
N GLU A 29 -6.31 5.63 34.60
CA GLU A 29 -6.43 4.33 33.96
C GLU A 29 -6.60 4.59 32.46
N VAL A 30 -5.65 4.13 31.66
CA VAL A 30 -5.79 4.17 30.20
C VAL A 30 -6.06 2.74 29.74
N GLY A 31 -7.35 2.44 29.58
CA GLY A 31 -7.79 1.22 28.94
C GLY A 31 -7.80 1.43 27.43
N PHE A 32 -7.03 0.64 26.69
CA PHE A 32 -7.15 0.59 25.24
C PHE A 32 -7.83 -0.72 24.87
N ASN A 33 -9.05 -0.62 24.37
CA ASN A 33 -9.73 -1.71 23.69
C ASN A 33 -9.47 -1.52 22.20
N ILE A 34 -8.32 -2.00 21.74
CA ILE A 34 -8.04 -1.88 20.31
C ILE A 34 -8.85 -2.94 19.58
N LYS A 35 -9.86 -2.50 18.85
CA LYS A 35 -10.62 -3.32 17.92
C LYS A 35 -10.09 -3.01 16.54
N TYR A 36 -9.31 -3.92 15.99
CA TYR A 36 -8.97 -3.84 14.57
C TYR A 36 -10.00 -4.64 13.79
N ASP A 37 -10.61 -4.00 12.79
CA ASP A 37 -11.33 -4.73 11.76
C ASP A 37 -10.30 -5.28 10.78
N ILE A 38 -10.31 -6.61 10.58
CA ILE A 38 -9.42 -7.30 9.65
C ILE A 38 -10.14 -7.67 8.34
N GLY A 39 -11.37 -7.17 8.15
CA GLY A 39 -12.14 -7.34 6.92
C GLY A 39 -12.54 -8.78 6.66
N GLU A 40 -12.97 -9.04 5.42
CA GLU A 40 -13.29 -10.38 4.95
C GLU A 40 -12.12 -10.97 4.15
N ARG A 41 -11.91 -12.28 4.30
CA ARG A 41 -10.90 -13.01 3.53
C ARG A 41 -11.54 -13.50 2.22
N PRO A 42 -11.04 -13.08 1.04
CA PRO A 42 -11.44 -13.65 -0.24
C PRO A 42 -11.19 -15.17 -0.26
N THR A 43 -12.09 -15.91 -0.91
CA THR A 43 -11.99 -17.38 -1.03
C THR A 43 -10.83 -17.83 -1.92
N GLU A 44 -10.47 -16.96 -2.87
CA GLU A 44 -9.38 -17.14 -3.83
C GLU A 44 -8.31 -16.04 -3.66
N PRO A 45 -7.11 -16.18 -4.24
CA PRO A 45 -6.11 -15.12 -4.28
C PRO A 45 -6.69 -13.82 -4.83
N PHE A 46 -6.43 -12.71 -4.15
CA PHE A 46 -6.84 -11.41 -4.65
C PHE A 46 -6.11 -11.09 -5.96
N GLN A 47 -6.88 -10.79 -7.01
CA GLN A 47 -6.35 -10.28 -8.27
C GLN A 47 -6.39 -8.76 -8.21
N ALA A 48 -5.20 -8.15 -8.09
CA ALA A 48 -5.10 -6.70 -8.15
C ALA A 48 -5.70 -6.19 -9.46
N PRO A 49 -6.55 -5.16 -9.44
CA PRO A 49 -7.17 -4.64 -10.65
C PRO A 49 -6.21 -3.75 -11.46
N ILE A 50 -6.56 -3.44 -12.71
CA ILE A 50 -5.86 -2.44 -13.51
C ILE A 50 -6.02 -1.05 -12.88
N ILE A 51 -7.21 -0.74 -12.37
CA ILE A 51 -7.45 0.43 -11.53
C ILE A 51 -8.40 0.06 -10.39
N GLY A 52 -8.11 0.54 -9.19
CA GLY A 52 -9.02 0.42 -8.07
C GLY A 52 -8.59 1.22 -6.86
N ILE A 53 -9.52 1.49 -5.94
CA ILE A 53 -9.24 2.18 -4.69
C ILE A 53 -9.81 1.35 -3.53
N THR A 54 -8.92 0.83 -2.68
CA THR A 54 -9.30 0.06 -1.48
C THR A 54 -9.09 0.91 -0.23
N CYS A 55 -10.13 1.15 0.55
CA CYS A 55 -9.99 1.85 1.82
C CYS A 55 -9.39 0.92 2.90
N LEU A 56 -8.31 1.36 3.55
CA LEU A 56 -7.67 0.67 4.68
C LEU A 56 -8.14 1.19 6.04
N GLY A 57 -8.64 2.41 6.07
CA GLY A 57 -9.38 2.93 7.19
C GLY A 57 -9.98 4.28 6.83
N PRO A 58 -11.28 4.49 7.09
CA PRO A 58 -11.98 5.70 6.66
C PRO A 58 -11.98 6.81 7.70
N SER A 59 -11.50 6.56 8.92
CA SER A 59 -11.71 7.44 10.08
C SER A 59 -10.49 8.28 10.44
N HIS A 60 -10.68 9.23 11.34
CA HIS A 60 -9.63 10.14 11.83
C HIS A 60 -8.88 9.55 13.03
N GLY A 61 -7.71 10.09 13.39
CA GLY A 61 -6.84 9.61 14.48
C GLY A 61 -7.40 9.66 15.92
N PHE A 62 -8.66 10.03 16.11
CA PHE A 62 -9.32 10.13 17.42
C PHE A 62 -10.53 9.21 17.58
N ASP A 63 -10.92 8.47 16.54
CA ASP A 63 -12.01 7.51 16.60
C ASP A 63 -11.50 6.17 17.17
N PRO A 64 -11.92 5.75 18.37
CA PRO A 64 -11.44 4.50 18.97
C PRO A 64 -12.12 3.25 18.37
N GLU A 65 -13.12 3.41 17.51
CA GLU A 65 -13.96 2.30 17.02
C GLU A 65 -13.73 1.93 15.55
N ASP A 66 -12.87 2.65 14.83
CA ASP A 66 -12.60 2.40 13.41
C ASP A 66 -11.10 2.58 13.08
N ASN A 67 -10.66 2.08 11.93
CA ASN A 67 -9.27 2.17 11.49
C ASN A 67 -8.92 3.61 11.08
N THR A 68 -7.68 4.03 11.37
CA THR A 68 -7.17 5.35 10.96
C THR A 68 -7.09 5.47 9.45
N SER A 69 -6.97 6.70 8.98
CA SER A 69 -6.96 7.03 7.57
C SER A 69 -5.82 6.35 6.81
N GLY A 70 -6.17 5.50 5.86
CA GLY A 70 -5.31 5.15 4.73
C GLY A 70 -6.06 4.39 3.64
N PHE A 71 -5.44 4.25 2.47
CA PHE A 71 -6.02 3.50 1.35
C PHE A 71 -4.94 2.96 0.40
N ILE A 72 -5.34 2.07 -0.51
CA ILE A 72 -4.50 1.58 -1.61
C ILE A 72 -5.09 2.09 -2.90
N ILE A 73 -4.24 2.67 -3.75
CA ILE A 73 -4.54 2.88 -5.17
C ILE A 73 -3.91 1.73 -5.93
N TRP A 74 -4.72 0.93 -6.60
CA TRP A 74 -4.26 -0.08 -7.54
C TRP A 74 -4.14 0.57 -8.92
N LEU A 75 -2.97 0.47 -9.54
CA LEU A 75 -2.70 0.87 -10.91
C LEU A 75 -1.88 -0.22 -11.58
N ASN A 76 -2.34 -0.70 -12.74
CA ASN A 76 -1.68 -1.76 -13.50
C ASN A 76 -1.34 -2.99 -12.64
N HIS A 77 -2.31 -3.48 -11.85
CA HIS A 77 -2.16 -4.65 -10.99
C HIS A 77 -1.15 -4.49 -9.82
N GLN A 78 -0.66 -3.26 -9.59
CA GLN A 78 0.26 -2.92 -8.50
C GLN A 78 -0.36 -1.87 -7.59
N GLY A 79 -0.19 -2.05 -6.29
CA GLY A 79 -0.74 -1.15 -5.27
C GLY A 79 0.23 -0.06 -4.84
N ILE A 80 -0.32 1.10 -4.56
CA ILE A 80 0.33 2.25 -3.94
C ILE A 80 -0.44 2.53 -2.66
N MET A 81 0.18 2.33 -1.50
CA MET A 81 -0.41 2.72 -0.23
C MET A 81 -0.33 4.23 -0.06
N VAL A 82 -1.41 4.86 0.35
CA VAL A 82 -1.45 6.26 0.76
C VAL A 82 -1.72 6.26 2.25
N ASP A 83 -0.76 6.78 3.02
CA ASP A 83 -0.82 6.87 4.48
C ASP A 83 -1.33 5.59 5.16
N PRO A 84 -0.68 4.42 5.00
CA PRO A 84 -1.23 3.16 5.47
C PRO A 84 -1.44 3.17 7.01
N PRO A 85 -2.60 2.67 7.49
CA PRO A 85 -2.84 2.52 8.91
C PRO A 85 -1.91 1.47 9.51
N VAL A 86 -1.77 1.48 10.84
CA VAL A 86 -1.06 0.40 11.54
C VAL A 86 -1.73 -0.95 11.25
N ASN A 87 -0.92 -2.01 11.18
CA ASN A 87 -1.27 -3.39 10.86
C ASN A 87 -1.78 -3.66 9.45
N SER A 88 -1.64 -2.70 8.51
CA SER A 88 -2.04 -2.90 7.11
C SER A 88 -1.43 -4.15 6.48
N THR A 89 -0.15 -4.44 6.74
CA THR A 89 0.54 -5.61 6.19
C THR A 89 -0.06 -6.93 6.69
N GLU A 90 -0.35 -7.03 8.00
CA GLU A 90 -0.98 -8.23 8.56
C GLU A 90 -2.41 -8.39 8.05
N TRP A 91 -3.15 -7.28 7.94
CA TRP A 91 -4.47 -7.27 7.36
C TRP A 91 -4.48 -7.81 5.92
N LEU A 92 -3.57 -7.34 5.05
CA LEU A 92 -3.44 -7.84 3.68
C LEU A 92 -3.20 -9.34 3.63
N ARG A 93 -2.25 -9.85 4.44
CA ARG A 93 -1.95 -11.28 4.53
C ARG A 93 -3.20 -12.07 4.95
N GLN A 94 -3.93 -11.58 5.94
CA GLN A 94 -5.19 -12.20 6.41
C GLN A 94 -6.30 -12.15 5.36
N SER A 95 -6.34 -11.08 4.55
CA SER A 95 -7.22 -10.92 3.39
C SER A 95 -6.69 -11.57 2.11
N ASN A 96 -5.74 -12.51 2.20
CA ASN A 96 -5.21 -13.25 1.05
C ASN A 96 -4.65 -12.36 -0.08
N VAL A 97 -4.17 -11.16 0.28
CA VAL A 97 -3.51 -10.21 -0.59
C VAL A 97 -2.03 -10.25 -0.26
N ASN A 98 -1.19 -10.53 -1.25
CA ASN A 98 0.25 -10.53 -1.04
C ASN A 98 0.75 -9.08 -0.88
N PRO A 99 1.37 -8.69 0.25
CA PRO A 99 1.90 -7.34 0.44
C PRO A 99 2.96 -6.94 -0.61
N LYS A 100 3.62 -7.90 -1.27
CA LYS A 100 4.56 -7.64 -2.39
C LYS A 100 3.89 -7.01 -3.61
N LEU A 101 2.57 -7.12 -3.76
CA LEU A 101 1.81 -6.37 -4.75
C LEU A 101 1.83 -4.86 -4.48
N ILE A 102 2.34 -4.41 -3.33
CA ILE A 102 2.28 -3.04 -2.84
C ILE A 102 3.69 -2.61 -2.43
N ASN A 103 4.48 -2.22 -3.43
CA ASN A 103 5.88 -1.80 -3.25
C ASN A 103 6.06 -0.28 -3.16
N HIS A 104 4.97 0.50 -3.27
CA HIS A 104 4.97 1.95 -3.19
C HIS A 104 4.15 2.46 -1.99
N VAL A 105 4.67 3.51 -1.35
CA VAL A 105 3.95 4.31 -0.35
C VAL A 105 4.02 5.78 -0.74
N ILE A 106 2.89 6.47 -0.78
CA ILE A 106 2.81 7.94 -0.77
C ILE A 106 2.53 8.33 0.68
N LEU A 107 3.47 9.07 1.29
CA LEU A 107 3.32 9.60 2.63
C LEU A 107 2.98 11.09 2.55
N THR A 108 1.77 11.47 2.93
CA THR A 108 1.29 12.84 2.76
C THR A 108 1.82 13.77 3.84
N HIS A 109 1.83 13.33 5.09
CA HIS A 109 2.31 14.10 6.24
C HIS A 109 2.65 13.19 7.44
N CYS A 110 3.18 13.78 8.52
CA CYS A 110 3.71 13.04 9.68
C CYS A 110 2.85 13.15 10.95
N HIS A 111 1.52 13.04 10.83
CA HIS A 111 0.68 12.69 11.97
C HIS A 111 0.67 11.17 12.19
N ALA A 112 0.48 10.76 13.45
CA ALA A 112 0.63 9.36 13.85
C ALA A 112 -0.38 8.41 13.20
N ASP A 113 -1.56 8.93 12.85
CA ASP A 113 -2.63 8.23 12.17
C ASP A 113 -2.37 8.01 10.67
N HIS A 114 -1.36 8.67 10.09
CA HIS A 114 -0.96 8.57 8.68
C HIS A 114 0.42 7.92 8.45
N ASP A 115 1.37 8.08 9.39
CA ASP A 115 2.75 7.63 9.18
C ASP A 115 3.13 6.32 9.87
N ALA A 116 2.35 5.86 10.85
CA ALA A 116 2.71 4.71 11.67
C ALA A 116 2.71 3.39 10.91
N GLY A 117 1.75 3.16 10.02
CA GLY A 117 1.76 1.97 9.16
C GLY A 117 2.88 2.01 8.11
N THR A 118 3.32 3.20 7.68
CA THR A 118 4.47 3.33 6.78
C THR A 118 5.72 2.80 7.45
N PHE A 119 5.96 3.19 8.71
CA PHE A 119 7.11 2.70 9.46
C PHE A 119 7.07 1.19 9.68
N GLN A 120 5.90 0.63 10.04
CA GLN A 120 5.73 -0.81 10.16
C GLN A 120 6.06 -1.54 8.86
N LYS A 121 5.55 -1.04 7.72
CA LYS A 121 5.78 -1.64 6.40
C LYS A 121 7.27 -1.68 6.05
N ILE A 122 8.03 -0.63 6.34
CA ILE A 122 9.49 -0.60 6.16
C ILE A 122 10.19 -1.72 6.94
N LEU A 123 9.71 -2.04 8.14
CA LEU A 123 10.35 -3.03 9.01
C LEU A 123 9.94 -4.48 8.68
N GLU A 124 8.73 -4.70 8.17
CA GLU A 124 8.17 -6.04 7.95
C GLU A 124 8.34 -6.59 6.53
N GLU A 125 8.60 -5.72 5.56
CA GLU A 125 8.59 -6.08 4.15
C GLU A 125 9.94 -5.85 3.47
N ASN A 126 10.06 -6.31 2.22
CA ASN A 126 11.20 -5.99 1.38
C ASN A 126 11.29 -4.47 1.13
N LYS A 127 12.45 -4.01 0.65
CA LYS A 127 12.73 -2.60 0.41
C LYS A 127 11.68 -1.95 -0.52
N ILE A 128 10.80 -1.13 0.06
CA ILE A 128 9.73 -0.40 -0.64
C ILE A 128 10.21 0.96 -1.15
N THR A 129 9.44 1.58 -2.03
CA THR A 129 9.66 2.97 -2.48
C THR A 129 8.70 3.92 -1.77
N ILE A 130 9.24 4.95 -1.10
CA ILE A 130 8.47 6.00 -0.44
C ILE A 130 8.53 7.27 -1.28
N HIS A 131 7.36 7.79 -1.61
CA HIS A 131 7.13 9.08 -2.25
C HIS A 131 6.66 10.07 -1.21
N ALA A 132 7.46 11.11 -0.97
CA ALA A 132 7.17 12.16 -0.02
C ALA A 132 7.92 13.44 -0.43
N THR A 133 7.50 14.60 0.06
CA THR A 133 8.35 15.79 -0.04
C THR A 133 9.57 15.66 0.88
N GLU A 134 10.66 16.35 0.58
CA GLU A 134 11.86 16.41 1.44
C GLU A 134 11.52 16.81 2.89
N THR A 135 10.58 17.75 3.05
CA THR A 135 10.12 18.20 4.36
C THR A 135 9.40 17.10 5.16
N VAL A 136 8.54 16.33 4.48
CA VAL A 136 7.79 15.24 5.10
C VAL A 136 8.75 14.09 5.47
N ILE A 137 9.62 13.66 4.54
CA ILE A 137 10.52 12.53 4.82
C ILE A 137 11.55 12.85 5.92
N ASP A 138 12.08 14.08 5.99
CA ASP A 138 12.98 14.46 7.08
C ASP A 138 12.24 14.49 8.43
N SER A 139 10.96 14.88 8.44
CA SER A 139 10.12 14.84 9.65
C SER A 139 9.85 13.40 10.10
N PHE A 140 9.52 12.51 9.17
CA PHE A 140 9.38 11.07 9.40
C PHE A 140 10.67 10.48 9.99
N LEU A 141 11.82 10.71 9.35
CA LEU A 141 13.12 10.20 9.80
C LEU A 141 13.50 10.76 11.18
N ARG A 142 13.25 12.04 11.47
CA ARG A 142 13.45 12.63 12.82
C ARG A 142 12.61 11.90 13.86
N LYS A 143 11.31 11.73 13.58
CA LYS A 143 10.36 11.09 14.50
C LYS A 143 10.79 9.65 14.81
N TYR A 144 11.00 8.83 13.78
CA TYR A 144 11.31 7.42 13.99
C TYR A 144 12.73 7.17 14.47
N SER A 145 13.70 8.02 14.13
CA SER A 145 15.03 7.99 14.73
C SER A 145 14.96 8.27 16.24
N ALA A 146 14.16 9.26 16.64
CA ALA A 146 13.97 9.58 18.07
C ALA A 146 13.27 8.46 18.85
N LEU A 147 12.28 7.79 18.23
CA LEU A 147 11.51 6.70 18.82
C LEU A 147 12.32 5.40 18.96
N THR A 148 13.05 5.02 17.91
CA THR A 148 13.76 3.74 17.85
C THR A 148 15.21 3.79 18.28
N LYS A 149 15.79 4.99 18.35
CA LYS A 149 17.23 5.24 18.52
C LYS A 149 18.11 4.75 17.36
N ILE A 150 17.51 4.39 16.23
CA ILE A 150 18.23 4.10 14.99
C ILE A 150 18.59 5.44 14.31
N PRO A 151 19.84 5.66 13.89
CA PRO A 151 20.22 6.86 13.15
C PRO A 151 19.40 7.07 11.87
N LYS A 152 19.11 8.33 11.52
CA LYS A 152 18.35 8.67 10.29
C LYS A 152 18.91 8.01 9.02
N LYS A 153 20.24 7.95 8.90
CA LYS A 153 20.92 7.38 7.74
C LYS A 153 20.60 5.90 7.57
N GLU A 154 20.67 5.13 8.66
CA GLU A 154 20.34 3.70 8.67
C GLU A 154 18.86 3.48 8.36
N LEU A 155 17.96 4.30 8.92
CA LEU A 155 16.54 4.25 8.57
C LEU A 155 16.28 4.52 7.09
N GLN A 156 16.98 5.50 6.51
CA GLN A 156 16.86 5.85 5.10
C GLN A 156 17.36 4.73 4.17
N GLU A 157 18.31 3.91 4.62
CA GLU A 157 18.82 2.76 3.85
C GLU A 157 17.79 1.62 3.73
N LEU A 158 16.75 1.59 4.58
CA LEU A 158 15.70 0.56 4.59
C LEU A 158 14.66 0.72 3.46
N PHE A 159 14.63 1.85 2.76
CA PHE A 159 13.68 2.10 1.68
C PHE A 159 14.32 2.87 0.52
N HIS A 160 13.67 2.87 -0.63
CA HIS A 160 14.00 3.76 -1.75
C HIS A 160 13.23 5.06 -1.58
N PHE A 161 13.93 6.18 -1.44
CA PHE A 161 13.27 7.49 -1.41
C PHE A 161 13.13 8.04 -2.82
N ARG A 162 11.92 8.45 -3.20
CA ARG A 162 11.66 9.25 -4.40
C ARG A 162 11.02 10.58 -4.01
N PRO A 163 11.69 11.72 -4.23
CA PRO A 163 11.17 13.00 -3.80
C PRO A 163 9.97 13.43 -4.66
N ILE A 164 8.91 13.87 -3.99
CA ILE A 164 7.81 14.61 -4.60
C ILE A 164 8.24 16.06 -4.76
N ILE A 165 8.21 16.55 -6.00
CA ILE A 165 8.50 17.94 -6.35
C ILE A 165 7.19 18.60 -6.78
N ILE A 166 6.70 19.55 -5.98
CA ILE A 166 5.46 20.28 -6.28
C ILE A 166 5.58 21.01 -7.61
N GLY A 167 4.56 20.90 -8.46
CA GLY A 167 4.55 21.45 -9.82
C GLY A 167 5.24 20.57 -10.88
N LYS A 168 5.77 19.39 -10.50
CA LYS A 168 6.30 18.40 -11.44
C LYS A 168 5.54 17.08 -11.30
N ALA A 169 4.95 16.63 -12.41
CA ALA A 169 4.29 15.33 -12.48
C ALA A 169 5.25 14.18 -12.10
N THR A 170 4.74 13.22 -11.33
CA THR A 170 5.46 12.02 -10.90
C THR A 170 4.75 10.79 -11.45
N MET A 171 5.47 9.94 -12.18
CA MET A 171 4.92 8.69 -12.71
C MET A 171 5.05 7.58 -11.66
N ILE A 172 3.93 6.95 -11.27
CA ILE A 172 3.91 5.82 -10.34
C ILE A 172 2.97 4.76 -10.92
N ASN A 173 3.49 3.54 -11.14
CA ASN A 173 2.75 2.41 -11.72
C ASN A 173 1.98 2.75 -13.03
N GLY A 174 2.50 3.71 -13.82
CA GLY A 174 1.88 4.16 -15.06
C GLY A 174 0.85 5.29 -14.92
N GLY A 175 0.47 5.68 -13.69
CA GLY A 175 -0.33 6.88 -13.43
C GLY A 175 0.52 8.13 -13.34
N GLU A 176 0.00 9.25 -13.85
CA GLU A 176 0.61 10.58 -13.72
C GLU A 176 0.06 11.29 -12.50
N PHE A 177 0.88 11.52 -11.47
CA PHE A 177 0.49 12.16 -10.21
C PHE A 177 0.96 13.61 -10.15
N ASN A 178 0.03 14.52 -9.86
CA ASN A 178 0.28 15.95 -9.68
C ASN A 178 0.00 16.33 -8.22
N PHE A 179 1.07 16.59 -7.47
CA PHE A 179 1.02 16.88 -6.04
C PHE A 179 0.92 18.38 -5.77
N HIS A 180 0.19 18.70 -4.71
CA HIS A 180 0.04 20.07 -4.20
C HIS A 180 0.02 20.07 -2.68
N TYR A 181 0.48 21.16 -2.07
CA TYR A 181 0.32 21.30 -0.63
C TYR A 181 -1.16 21.44 -0.27
N ALA A 182 -1.57 20.86 0.85
CA ALA A 182 -2.82 21.13 1.55
C ALA A 182 -2.62 22.25 2.59
N LEU A 183 -3.70 22.95 2.94
CA LEU A 183 -3.73 23.81 4.13
C LEU A 183 -4.00 22.94 5.36
N HIS A 184 -2.96 22.66 6.13
CA HIS A 184 -2.99 21.86 7.36
C HIS A 184 -2.00 22.41 8.40
N SER A 185 -2.06 21.93 9.64
CA SER A 185 -1.20 22.37 10.75
C SER A 185 0.29 22.07 10.55
N ILE A 186 0.60 21.05 9.75
CA ILE A 186 1.95 20.69 9.30
C ILE A 186 1.99 20.55 7.78
N PRO A 187 3.17 20.58 7.13
CA PRO A 187 3.27 20.32 5.70
C PRO A 187 2.59 19.00 5.34
N SER A 188 1.55 19.10 4.51
CA SER A 188 0.74 17.98 4.02
C SER A 188 0.53 18.12 2.52
N VAL A 189 0.48 17.00 1.81
CA VAL A 189 0.30 16.99 0.36
C VAL A 189 -0.93 16.20 -0.07
N GLY A 190 -1.81 16.88 -0.80
CA GLY A 190 -2.83 16.25 -1.63
C GLY A 190 -2.28 15.97 -3.03
N PHE A 191 -3.05 15.23 -3.82
CA PHE A 191 -2.70 14.98 -5.22
C PHE A 191 -3.92 14.71 -6.06
N GLU A 192 -3.77 14.96 -7.35
CA GLU A 192 -4.59 14.33 -8.38
C GLU A 192 -3.74 13.32 -9.15
N PHE A 193 -4.39 12.31 -9.73
CA PHE A 193 -3.74 11.47 -10.72
C PHE A 193 -4.60 11.25 -11.95
N PHE A 194 -3.92 11.03 -13.06
CA PHE A 194 -4.50 10.68 -14.34
C PHE A 194 -3.99 9.30 -14.77
N PHE A 195 -4.91 8.43 -15.19
CA PHE A 195 -4.58 7.10 -15.64
C PHE A 195 -5.58 6.65 -16.70
N GLN A 196 -5.10 6.46 -17.92
CA GLN A 196 -5.95 6.21 -19.09
C GLN A 196 -7.02 7.32 -19.24
N ASP A 197 -8.30 6.98 -19.19
CA ASP A 197 -9.41 7.91 -19.21
C ASP A 197 -9.90 8.31 -17.81
N GLN A 198 -9.27 7.84 -16.74
CA GLN A 198 -9.68 8.12 -15.37
C GLN A 198 -8.94 9.33 -14.79
N SER A 199 -9.65 10.08 -13.95
CA SER A 199 -9.11 11.20 -13.18
C SER A 199 -9.60 11.12 -11.73
N PHE A 200 -8.66 11.28 -10.80
CA PHE A 200 -8.90 11.15 -9.37
C PHE A 200 -8.27 12.31 -8.64
N ILE A 201 -8.90 12.80 -7.57
CA ILE A 201 -8.29 13.72 -6.62
C ILE A 201 -8.43 13.22 -5.19
N TYR A 202 -7.35 13.31 -4.42
CA TYR A 202 -7.32 13.16 -2.98
C TYR A 202 -6.82 14.44 -2.33
N THR A 203 -7.59 14.94 -1.37
CA THR A 203 -7.29 16.21 -0.71
C THR A 203 -6.16 16.14 0.32
N SER A 204 -5.87 14.93 0.83
CA SER A 204 -5.19 14.76 2.13
C SER A 204 -5.95 15.45 3.26
N ASP A 205 -5.38 15.49 4.46
CA ASP A 205 -5.84 16.36 5.54
C ASP A 205 -5.70 17.82 5.09
N HIS A 206 -6.82 18.49 5.01
CA HIS A 206 -6.96 19.80 4.40
C HIS A 206 -8.18 20.56 4.93
N LEU A 207 -7.96 21.80 5.34
CA LEU A 207 -9.01 22.81 5.46
C LEU A 207 -9.40 23.37 4.09
N ASN A 208 -10.37 22.75 3.41
CA ASN A 208 -10.84 23.12 2.07
C ASN A 208 -12.16 23.93 2.12
N GLU A 209 -12.18 25.04 2.85
CA GLU A 209 -13.38 25.85 3.01
C GLU A 209 -13.21 27.26 2.43
N PRO A 210 -13.91 27.60 1.33
CA PRO A 210 -13.73 28.87 0.65
C PRO A 210 -13.94 30.10 1.54
N GLU A 211 -14.93 30.06 2.45
CA GLU A 211 -15.20 31.18 3.36
C GLU A 211 -14.03 31.45 4.33
N ILE A 212 -13.33 30.39 4.75
CA ILE A 212 -12.17 30.52 5.64
C ILE A 212 -10.98 31.05 4.86
N HIS A 213 -10.77 30.56 3.63
CA HIS A 213 -9.72 31.07 2.74
C HIS A 213 -9.92 32.55 2.42
N ASP A 214 -11.16 32.97 2.13
CA ASP A 214 -11.52 34.36 1.86
C ASP A 214 -11.20 35.26 3.09
N LYS A 215 -11.51 34.80 4.30
CA LYS A 215 -11.15 35.51 5.55
C LYS A 215 -9.64 35.58 5.76
N MET A 216 -8.91 34.49 5.55
CA MET A 216 -7.45 34.46 5.68
C MET A 216 -6.77 35.37 4.65
N HIS A 217 -7.32 35.44 3.43
CA HIS A 217 -6.82 36.32 2.37
C HIS A 217 -7.08 37.79 2.72
N ALA A 218 -8.30 38.14 3.14
CA ALA A 218 -8.65 39.49 3.59
C ALA A 218 -7.81 39.94 4.80
N ALA A 219 -7.39 39.02 5.66
CA ALA A 219 -6.49 39.29 6.78
C ALA A 219 -4.99 39.36 6.39
N GLY A 220 -4.64 39.15 5.13
CA GLY A 220 -3.25 39.15 4.65
C GLY A 220 -2.42 37.92 5.05
N ILE A 221 -3.06 36.88 5.59
CA ILE A 221 -2.41 35.62 6.02
C ILE A 221 -2.19 34.71 4.81
N LEU A 222 -3.15 34.67 3.88
CA LEU A 222 -3.10 33.83 2.70
C LEU A 222 -2.75 34.66 1.45
N PRO A 223 -1.59 34.44 0.80
CA PRO A 223 -1.21 35.15 -0.41
C PRO A 223 -2.22 34.93 -1.55
N GLU A 224 -2.37 35.93 -2.44
CA GLU A 224 -3.34 35.89 -3.54
C GLU A 224 -3.20 34.64 -4.44
N SER A 225 -1.96 34.27 -4.77
CA SER A 225 -1.69 33.07 -5.59
C SER A 225 -2.20 31.79 -4.94
N ARG A 226 -2.05 31.68 -3.61
CA ARG A 226 -2.48 30.50 -2.85
C ARG A 226 -3.99 30.49 -2.62
N TRP A 227 -4.57 31.66 -2.38
CA TRP A 227 -6.01 31.83 -2.30
C TRP A 227 -6.70 31.42 -3.60
N LYS A 228 -6.24 31.91 -4.76
CA LYS A 228 -6.75 31.51 -6.08
C LYS A 228 -6.66 30.00 -6.30
N PHE A 229 -5.50 29.40 -5.99
CA PHE A 229 -5.31 27.96 -6.08
C PHE A 229 -6.37 27.16 -5.29
N PHE A 230 -6.67 27.55 -4.04
CA PHE A 230 -7.67 26.84 -3.24
C PHE A 230 -9.10 27.05 -3.73
N LYS A 231 -9.40 28.18 -4.39
CA LYS A 231 -10.73 28.44 -4.97
C LYS A 231 -11.00 27.60 -6.22
N GLU A 232 -9.96 27.18 -6.92
CA GLU A 232 -10.02 26.42 -8.16
C GLU A 232 -9.94 24.90 -7.91
N PHE A 233 -10.63 24.40 -6.89
CA PHE A 233 -10.66 22.96 -6.61
C PHE A 233 -11.31 22.19 -7.78
N PRO A 234 -10.69 21.11 -8.28
CA PRO A 234 -11.14 20.42 -9.49
C PRO A 234 -12.30 19.45 -9.20
N TRP A 235 -13.49 20.01 -8.99
CA TRP A 235 -14.73 19.24 -8.77
C TRP A 235 -15.19 18.43 -10.00
N ASP A 236 -14.54 18.62 -11.16
CA ASP A 236 -14.84 17.93 -12.42
C ASP A 236 -14.22 16.53 -12.51
N ARG A 237 -13.30 16.17 -11.60
CA ARG A 237 -12.64 14.84 -11.56
C ARG A 237 -13.67 13.72 -11.43
N ARG A 238 -13.39 12.57 -12.04
CA ARG A 238 -14.32 11.42 -12.05
C ARG A 238 -14.53 10.83 -10.66
N ILE A 239 -13.48 10.84 -9.84
CA ILE A 239 -13.49 10.33 -8.47
C ILE A 239 -12.88 11.39 -7.55
N ILE A 240 -13.59 11.72 -6.47
CA ILE A 240 -13.13 12.69 -5.48
C ILE A 240 -13.08 11.99 -4.13
N TYR A 241 -11.87 11.79 -3.59
CA TYR A 241 -11.65 11.39 -2.20
C TYR A 241 -11.39 12.65 -1.38
N HIS A 242 -12.37 13.06 -0.59
CA HIS A 242 -12.31 14.29 0.18
C HIS A 242 -12.29 14.01 1.67
N GLU A 243 -11.34 14.61 2.39
CA GLU A 243 -11.30 14.55 3.85
C GLU A 243 -12.51 15.27 4.47
N ALA A 244 -12.97 14.82 5.63
CA ALA A 244 -13.89 15.58 6.47
C ALA A 244 -13.62 15.33 7.96
N GLY A 245 -12.37 15.58 8.36
CA GLY A 245 -11.87 15.39 9.73
C GLY A 245 -12.47 16.35 10.75
N ILE A 246 -11.81 16.48 11.89
CA ILE A 246 -12.30 17.29 13.00
C ILE A 246 -11.96 18.78 12.78
N PRO A 247 -12.94 19.69 12.63
CA PRO A 247 -12.68 21.12 12.53
C PRO A 247 -11.99 21.66 13.81
N PRO A 248 -11.23 22.78 13.74
CA PRO A 248 -11.13 23.73 12.62
C PRO A 248 -9.97 23.45 11.65
N LEU A 249 -9.20 22.38 11.86
CA LEU A 249 -8.04 22.06 11.00
C LEU A 249 -8.43 21.37 9.69
N HIS A 250 -9.63 20.81 9.67
CA HIS A 250 -10.16 19.94 8.61
C HIS A 250 -11.43 20.52 7.99
N THR A 251 -11.81 20.01 6.83
CA THR A 251 -13.01 20.46 6.11
C THR A 251 -14.27 20.01 6.84
N ARG A 252 -15.19 20.95 7.14
CA ARG A 252 -16.49 20.58 7.70
C ARG A 252 -17.29 19.73 6.71
N VAL A 253 -17.76 18.55 7.16
CA VAL A 253 -18.65 17.71 6.35
C VAL A 253 -19.96 18.44 5.97
N SER A 254 -20.40 19.40 6.77
CA SER A 254 -21.56 20.25 6.45
C SER A 254 -21.32 21.15 5.24
N TYR A 255 -20.08 21.56 4.97
CA TYR A 255 -19.73 22.27 3.74
C TYR A 255 -19.86 21.34 2.54
N LEU A 256 -19.30 20.12 2.62
CA LEU A 256 -19.45 19.12 1.54
C LEU A 256 -20.93 18.79 1.28
N ALA A 257 -21.74 18.71 2.33
CA ALA A 257 -23.19 18.48 2.26
C ALA A 257 -23.98 19.65 1.64
N SER A 258 -23.39 20.85 1.57
CA SER A 258 -24.00 22.04 0.95
C SER A 258 -23.73 22.14 -0.56
N LEU A 259 -22.81 21.33 -1.09
CA LEU A 259 -22.47 21.33 -2.51
C LEU A 259 -23.66 20.81 -3.36
N PRO A 260 -23.74 21.16 -4.65
CA PRO A 260 -24.71 20.57 -5.58
C PRO A 260 -24.72 19.03 -5.55
N GLU A 261 -25.89 18.41 -5.69
CA GLU A 261 -26.05 16.93 -5.64
C GLU A 261 -25.13 16.20 -6.63
N GLU A 262 -24.97 16.76 -7.84
CA GLU A 262 -24.09 16.19 -8.89
C GLU A 262 -22.61 16.13 -8.47
N ILE A 263 -22.16 17.04 -7.60
CA ILE A 263 -20.81 17.03 -7.04
C ILE A 263 -20.77 16.04 -5.88
N GLN A 264 -21.77 16.06 -4.99
CA GLN A 264 -21.84 15.13 -3.86
C GLN A 264 -21.80 13.66 -4.30
N GLU A 265 -22.42 13.30 -5.42
CA GLU A 265 -22.42 11.94 -5.97
C GLU A 265 -21.03 11.43 -6.36
N LYS A 266 -20.10 12.33 -6.68
CA LYS A 266 -18.69 12.01 -7.01
C LYS A 266 -17.80 11.94 -5.77
N ILE A 267 -18.24 12.52 -4.66
CA ILE A 267 -17.47 12.59 -3.42
C ILE A 267 -17.62 11.30 -2.63
N THR A 268 -16.48 10.65 -2.43
CA THR A 268 -16.28 9.71 -1.34
C THR A 268 -15.58 10.45 -0.20
N VAL A 269 -16.32 10.64 0.89
CA VAL A 269 -15.83 11.26 2.11
C VAL A 269 -14.94 10.26 2.86
N TYR A 270 -13.82 10.77 3.31
CA TYR A 270 -12.73 10.05 3.93
C TYR A 270 -12.24 10.83 5.17
N HIS A 271 -11.43 10.21 6.03
CA HIS A 271 -10.95 10.80 7.28
C HIS A 271 -12.09 11.33 8.19
N ILE A 272 -13.18 10.57 8.32
CA ILE A 272 -14.35 10.93 9.14
C ILE A 272 -14.90 9.71 9.87
N ALA A 273 -15.31 9.89 11.14
CA ALA A 273 -16.01 8.83 11.85
C ALA A 273 -17.41 8.63 11.28
N ARG A 274 -17.84 7.36 11.14
CA ARG A 274 -19.13 7.00 10.53
C ARG A 274 -20.33 7.72 11.16
N LYS A 275 -20.30 7.93 12.47
CA LYS A 275 -21.36 8.60 13.25
C LYS A 275 -21.56 10.07 12.87
N ASP A 276 -20.54 10.70 12.28
CA ASP A 276 -20.52 12.13 11.96
C ASP A 276 -20.93 12.38 10.49
N MET A 277 -21.17 11.32 9.71
CA MET A 277 -21.68 11.44 8.34
C MET A 277 -23.09 12.05 8.31
N PRO A 278 -23.34 13.07 7.47
CA PRO A 278 -24.64 13.71 7.35
C PRO A 278 -25.66 12.79 6.68
N THR A 279 -26.89 12.78 7.21
CA THR A 279 -28.03 12.07 6.61
C THR A 279 -28.69 12.92 5.52
N GLY A 280 -29.35 12.26 4.56
CA GLY A 280 -30.09 12.95 3.49
C GLY A 280 -29.22 13.58 2.38
N THR A 281 -27.91 13.30 2.37
CA THR A 281 -26.96 13.75 1.33
C THR A 281 -26.68 12.64 0.31
N LYS A 282 -26.03 12.99 -0.81
CA LYS A 282 -25.51 12.02 -1.79
C LYS A 282 -24.06 11.60 -1.53
N LEU A 283 -23.44 12.16 -0.48
CA LEU A 283 -22.07 11.86 -0.08
C LEU A 283 -21.92 10.38 0.28
N LYS A 284 -20.83 9.77 -0.17
CA LYS A 284 -20.53 8.35 0.12
C LYS A 284 -19.43 8.28 1.17
N LEU A 285 -19.60 7.51 2.22
CA LEU A 285 -18.49 7.21 3.14
C LEU A 285 -17.55 6.16 2.52
N ALA A 286 -16.24 6.38 2.57
CA ALA A 286 -15.26 5.35 2.24
C ALA A 286 -15.47 4.10 3.11
N LYS A 287 -15.55 2.93 2.50
CA LYS A 287 -15.79 1.67 3.23
C LYS A 287 -14.53 0.84 3.30
N PHE A 288 -14.10 0.53 4.51
CA PHE A 288 -12.98 -0.36 4.80
C PHE A 288 -13.15 -1.73 4.12
N GLY A 289 -12.06 -2.34 3.65
CA GLY A 289 -12.02 -3.73 3.20
C GLY A 289 -11.77 -3.91 1.69
N ILE A 290 -11.09 -5.00 1.31
CA ILE A 290 -10.84 -5.38 -0.10
C ILE A 290 -12.15 -5.60 -0.84
N GLU A 291 -13.16 -6.16 -0.17
CA GLU A 291 -14.50 -6.40 -0.69
C GLU A 291 -15.23 -5.10 -1.07
N ASN A 292 -14.81 -3.96 -0.51
CA ASN A 292 -15.38 -2.64 -0.78
C ASN A 292 -14.52 -1.80 -1.74
N THR A 293 -13.56 -2.43 -2.43
CA THR A 293 -12.73 -1.75 -3.42
C THR A 293 -13.60 -1.09 -4.48
N LEU A 294 -13.38 0.20 -4.72
CA LEU A 294 -13.96 0.93 -5.83
C LEU A 294 -13.22 0.54 -7.11
N TYR A 295 -13.94 0.06 -8.12
CA TYR A 295 -13.39 -0.30 -9.43
C TYR A 295 -13.90 0.66 -10.49
N PRO A 296 -13.13 1.71 -10.83
CA PRO A 296 -13.48 2.59 -11.94
C PRO A 296 -13.57 1.81 -13.24
N GLU A 297 -14.61 2.08 -14.04
CA GLU A 297 -14.75 1.47 -15.35
C GLU A 297 -13.67 2.02 -16.29
N ILE A 298 -12.92 1.14 -16.93
CA ILE A 298 -11.91 1.50 -17.93
C ILE A 298 -12.03 0.60 -19.15
N THR A 299 -11.55 1.10 -20.28
CA THR A 299 -11.34 0.26 -21.46
C THR A 299 -10.02 -0.52 -21.27
N PRO A 300 -10.05 -1.87 -21.22
CA PRO A 300 -8.81 -2.64 -21.06
C PRO A 300 -7.80 -2.30 -22.15
N PRO A 301 -6.53 -2.02 -21.80
CA PRO A 301 -5.49 -1.78 -22.78
C PRO A 301 -5.31 -2.98 -23.71
N LYS A 302 -5.10 -2.71 -25.00
CA LYS A 302 -4.95 -3.73 -26.05
C LYS A 302 -3.89 -4.81 -25.75
N HIS A 303 -2.84 -4.46 -25.01
CA HIS A 303 -1.68 -5.31 -24.76
C HIS A 303 -1.49 -5.66 -23.27
N ILE A 304 -2.59 -5.77 -22.51
CA ILE A 304 -2.53 -6.04 -21.07
C ILE A 304 -1.82 -7.35 -20.70
N GLU A 305 -1.96 -8.40 -21.51
CA GLU A 305 -1.28 -9.69 -21.28
C GLU A 305 0.24 -9.55 -21.33
N ALA A 306 0.75 -8.87 -22.37
CA ALA A 306 2.18 -8.59 -22.49
C ALA A 306 2.67 -7.68 -21.36
N TYR A 307 1.86 -6.70 -20.95
CA TYR A 307 2.16 -5.85 -19.80
C TYR A 307 2.33 -6.70 -18.53
N ASN A 308 1.41 -7.62 -18.25
CA ASN A 308 1.44 -8.47 -17.06
C ASN A 308 2.67 -9.38 -17.01
N LEU A 309 3.07 -9.95 -18.15
CA LEU A 309 4.31 -10.73 -18.25
C LEU A 309 5.56 -9.88 -17.97
N LEU A 310 5.60 -8.66 -18.52
CA LEU A 310 6.72 -7.74 -18.29
C LEU A 310 6.75 -7.21 -16.86
N ASP A 311 5.59 -6.95 -16.25
CA ASP A 311 5.49 -6.50 -14.86
C ASP A 311 6.07 -7.55 -13.91
N VAL A 312 5.74 -8.84 -14.10
CA VAL A 312 6.35 -9.94 -13.36
C VAL A 312 7.88 -9.88 -13.43
N MET A 313 8.47 -9.61 -14.60
CA MET A 313 9.93 -9.49 -14.74
C MET A 313 10.51 -8.36 -13.90
N THR A 314 9.77 -7.25 -13.71
CA THR A 314 10.24 -6.11 -12.90
C THR A 314 10.15 -6.34 -11.40
N GLN A 315 9.28 -7.26 -10.94
CA GLN A 315 9.06 -7.52 -9.51
C GLN A 315 9.99 -8.59 -8.93
N ILE A 316 10.58 -9.44 -9.77
CA ILE A 316 11.43 -10.54 -9.31
C ILE A 316 12.88 -10.09 -9.18
N ASP A 317 13.47 -10.32 -8.01
CA ASP A 317 14.85 -9.94 -7.70
C ASP A 317 15.89 -10.55 -8.66
N ILE A 318 15.72 -11.81 -9.08
CA ILE A 318 16.62 -12.54 -9.98
C ILE A 318 16.72 -11.89 -11.37
N PHE A 319 15.75 -11.07 -11.76
CA PHE A 319 15.75 -10.37 -13.06
C PHE A 319 16.02 -8.87 -12.92
N GLN A 320 16.35 -8.39 -11.72
CA GLN A 320 16.71 -6.99 -11.52
C GLN A 320 17.90 -6.60 -12.39
N GLY A 321 17.80 -5.43 -13.03
CA GLY A 321 18.83 -4.89 -13.91
C GLY A 321 18.87 -5.51 -15.32
N PHE A 322 17.99 -6.47 -15.64
CA PHE A 322 17.93 -7.03 -16.98
C PHE A 322 17.49 -5.96 -18.00
N PRO A 323 18.18 -5.85 -19.15
CA PRO A 323 17.84 -4.86 -20.17
C PRO A 323 16.60 -5.27 -20.97
N ILE A 324 16.07 -4.35 -21.78
CA ILE A 324 14.83 -4.57 -22.55
C ILE A 324 14.94 -5.74 -23.53
N GLU A 325 16.14 -6.06 -24.02
CA GLU A 325 16.41 -7.21 -24.87
C GLU A 325 16.09 -8.53 -24.14
N LYS A 326 16.39 -8.62 -22.84
CA LYS A 326 16.00 -9.76 -22.00
C LYS A 326 14.50 -9.79 -21.79
N ALA A 327 13.85 -8.64 -21.65
CA ALA A 327 12.39 -8.61 -21.57
C ALA A 327 11.73 -9.21 -22.84
N LYS A 328 12.28 -8.89 -24.02
CA LYS A 328 11.82 -9.49 -25.29
C LYS A 328 12.08 -11.00 -25.35
N GLU A 329 13.25 -11.44 -24.89
CA GLU A 329 13.58 -12.87 -24.81
C GLU A 329 12.63 -13.61 -23.86
N PHE A 330 12.34 -13.03 -22.69
CA PHE A 330 11.41 -13.57 -21.70
C PHE A 330 10.03 -13.87 -22.30
N LEU A 331 9.47 -12.90 -23.05
CA LEU A 331 8.19 -13.05 -23.74
C LEU A 331 8.14 -14.22 -24.75
N LEU A 332 9.29 -14.67 -25.26
CA LEU A 332 9.37 -15.77 -26.23
C LEU A 332 9.55 -17.15 -25.57
N ILE A 333 9.97 -17.20 -24.31
CA ILE A 333 10.36 -18.46 -23.64
C ILE A 333 9.43 -18.86 -22.49
N VAL A 334 8.64 -17.91 -21.97
CA VAL A 334 7.74 -18.11 -20.84
C VAL A 334 6.47 -18.87 -21.24
N ASN A 335 5.98 -19.76 -20.38
CA ASN A 335 4.72 -20.48 -20.56
C ASN A 335 3.85 -20.30 -19.32
N GLU A 336 2.52 -20.38 -19.49
CA GLU A 336 1.58 -20.40 -18.36
C GLU A 336 1.22 -21.84 -17.97
N GLU A 337 1.31 -22.16 -16.68
CA GLU A 337 0.82 -23.41 -16.10
C GLU A 337 -0.14 -23.11 -14.95
N ARG A 338 -1.27 -23.84 -14.91
CA ARG A 338 -2.32 -23.64 -13.91
C ARG A 338 -2.42 -24.89 -13.03
N TYR A 339 -2.42 -24.67 -11.73
CA TYR A 339 -2.55 -25.72 -10.72
C TYR A 339 -3.74 -25.42 -9.83
N LYS A 340 -4.50 -26.46 -9.49
CA LYS A 340 -5.58 -26.38 -8.52
C LYS A 340 -5.05 -26.53 -7.10
N ARG A 341 -5.79 -25.97 -6.14
CA ARG A 341 -5.49 -26.17 -4.71
C ARG A 341 -5.25 -27.65 -4.41
N GLY A 342 -4.11 -27.96 -3.80
CA GLY A 342 -3.72 -29.31 -3.42
C GLY A 342 -2.82 -30.03 -4.44
N ASP A 343 -2.71 -29.52 -5.67
CA ASP A 343 -1.85 -30.11 -6.69
C ASP A 343 -0.38 -30.07 -6.25
N GLN A 344 0.34 -31.16 -6.51
CA GLN A 344 1.79 -31.24 -6.33
C GLN A 344 2.48 -30.68 -7.57
N ILE A 345 3.17 -29.54 -7.41
CA ILE A 345 3.87 -28.84 -8.50
C ILE A 345 5.27 -29.43 -8.70
N ILE A 346 5.98 -29.65 -7.59
CA ILE A 346 7.32 -30.27 -7.59
C ILE A 346 7.30 -31.45 -6.64
N ARG A 347 7.94 -32.54 -7.08
CA ARG A 347 8.24 -33.71 -6.25
C ARG A 347 9.72 -33.72 -5.85
N LYS A 348 10.01 -33.90 -4.57
CA LYS A 348 11.38 -34.01 -4.06
C LYS A 348 12.12 -35.17 -4.72
N GLY A 349 13.40 -34.96 -5.02
CA GLY A 349 14.31 -35.95 -5.58
C GLY A 349 14.18 -36.17 -7.10
N THR A 350 13.22 -35.52 -7.78
CA THR A 350 13.17 -35.56 -9.24
C THR A 350 14.21 -34.63 -9.86
N PRO A 351 14.62 -34.83 -11.13
CA PRO A 351 15.47 -33.87 -11.83
C PRO A 351 14.81 -32.49 -11.96
N GLY A 352 15.61 -31.43 -11.88
CA GLY A 352 15.14 -30.07 -12.20
C GLY A 352 14.91 -29.89 -13.70
N ASP A 353 13.68 -29.57 -14.10
CA ASP A 353 13.25 -29.44 -15.50
C ASP A 353 12.77 -28.03 -15.87
N LYS A 354 12.19 -27.29 -14.92
CA LYS A 354 11.64 -25.94 -15.10
C LYS A 354 11.95 -24.99 -13.95
N PHE A 355 11.99 -23.71 -14.27
CA PHE A 355 11.96 -22.59 -13.33
C PHE A 355 10.52 -22.10 -13.22
N TYR A 356 10.06 -21.78 -12.01
CA TYR A 356 8.67 -21.38 -11.76
C TYR A 356 8.62 -20.00 -11.13
N ILE A 357 7.71 -19.18 -11.61
CA ILE A 357 7.37 -17.87 -11.05
C ILE A 357 5.89 -17.90 -10.72
N ILE A 358 5.50 -17.44 -9.54
CA ILE A 358 4.09 -17.38 -9.15
C ILE A 358 3.51 -16.06 -9.66
N ALA A 359 2.68 -16.11 -10.70
CA ALA A 359 1.94 -14.94 -11.19
C ALA A 359 0.69 -14.66 -10.34
N SER A 360 0.08 -15.71 -9.78
CA SER A 360 -1.03 -15.61 -8.83
C SER A 360 -1.11 -16.87 -7.99
N GLY A 361 -1.52 -16.72 -6.72
CA GLY A 361 -1.73 -17.82 -5.78
C GLY A 361 -0.58 -18.01 -4.80
N ASN A 362 -0.72 -19.04 -3.96
CA ASN A 362 0.25 -19.38 -2.92
C ASN A 362 0.64 -20.86 -3.03
N VAL A 363 1.90 -21.15 -2.74
CA VAL A 363 2.45 -22.50 -2.65
C VAL A 363 3.08 -22.72 -1.27
N LYS A 364 3.10 -23.97 -0.83
CA LYS A 364 3.81 -24.40 0.38
C LYS A 364 4.90 -25.41 0.05
N PHE A 365 6.00 -25.35 0.79
CA PHE A 365 7.13 -26.27 0.67
C PHE A 365 7.11 -27.29 1.79
N GLU A 366 7.35 -28.55 1.45
CA GLU A 366 7.47 -29.66 2.40
C GLU A 366 8.77 -30.44 2.15
N GLY A 367 9.31 -31.08 3.19
CA GLY A 367 10.50 -31.93 3.05
C GLY A 367 11.85 -31.20 2.90
N LEU A 368 11.93 -29.90 3.23
CA LEU A 368 13.20 -29.14 3.30
C LEU A 368 14.14 -29.61 4.43
N ASN A 369 13.66 -30.43 5.35
CA ASN A 369 14.44 -30.92 6.48
C ASN A 369 15.41 -32.02 6.01
N GLN A 370 16.70 -31.87 6.31
CA GLN A 370 17.68 -32.95 6.20
C GLN A 370 17.70 -33.85 7.46
N ASP A 371 17.28 -33.33 8.61
CA ASP A 371 17.55 -33.97 9.93
C ASP A 371 16.31 -34.42 10.72
N GLY A 372 15.11 -34.38 10.13
CA GLY A 372 13.89 -34.90 10.79
C GLY A 372 13.42 -34.12 12.04
N SER A 373 13.99 -32.95 12.33
CA SER A 373 13.56 -32.11 13.45
C SER A 373 12.13 -31.59 13.24
N GLU A 374 11.19 -32.02 14.09
CA GLU A 374 9.86 -31.44 14.20
C GLU A 374 9.98 -29.95 14.59
N GLY A 375 9.33 -29.06 13.83
CA GLY A 375 9.20 -27.63 14.19
C GLY A 375 9.78 -26.61 13.20
N VAL A 376 10.34 -27.01 12.06
CA VAL A 376 10.75 -26.05 11.02
C VAL A 376 9.51 -25.38 10.41
N PRO A 377 9.42 -24.05 10.36
CA PRO A 377 8.26 -23.36 9.80
C PRO A 377 8.08 -23.73 8.32
N ILE A 378 6.84 -24.08 7.94
CA ILE A 378 6.44 -24.33 6.55
C ILE A 378 6.74 -23.06 5.75
N LYS A 379 7.70 -23.15 4.82
CA LYS A 379 8.00 -22.07 3.89
C LYS A 379 6.82 -21.93 2.92
N ARG A 380 6.33 -20.71 2.74
CA ARG A 380 5.27 -20.37 1.81
C ARG A 380 5.75 -19.29 0.88
N TYR A 381 5.40 -19.42 -0.40
CA TYR A 381 5.63 -18.39 -1.40
C TYR A 381 4.31 -18.00 -2.07
N GLY A 382 4.18 -16.74 -2.44
CA GLY A 382 3.04 -16.17 -3.16
C GLY A 382 3.45 -15.41 -4.42
N THR A 383 2.54 -14.58 -4.93
CA THR A 383 2.78 -13.76 -6.14
C THR A 383 4.13 -13.02 -6.15
N TYR A 384 4.79 -13.00 -7.32
CA TYR A 384 6.13 -12.46 -7.56
C TYR A 384 7.28 -13.17 -6.84
N GLU A 385 7.02 -14.30 -6.20
CA GLU A 385 8.07 -15.22 -5.76
C GLU A 385 8.28 -16.32 -6.80
N TYR A 386 9.47 -16.92 -6.78
CA TYR A 386 9.86 -17.97 -7.70
C TYR A 386 10.49 -19.13 -6.95
N PHE A 387 10.59 -20.26 -7.64
CA PHE A 387 11.21 -21.45 -7.09
C PHE A 387 11.72 -22.39 -8.19
N GLY A 388 12.59 -23.31 -7.77
CA GLY A 388 13.13 -24.36 -8.62
C GLY A 388 14.46 -24.00 -9.29
N GLU A 389 14.92 -22.76 -9.17
CA GLU A 389 16.20 -22.26 -9.70
C GLU A 389 17.40 -23.06 -9.23
N ALA A 390 17.48 -23.39 -7.94
CA ALA A 390 18.65 -24.08 -7.37
C ALA A 390 18.96 -25.40 -8.08
N SER A 391 17.93 -26.22 -8.35
CA SER A 391 18.10 -27.49 -9.07
C SER A 391 18.53 -27.32 -10.53
N LEU A 392 18.23 -26.19 -11.16
CA LEU A 392 18.61 -25.93 -12.55
C LEU A 392 20.06 -25.44 -12.64
N VAL A 393 20.44 -24.54 -11.73
CA VAL A 393 21.78 -23.92 -11.72
C VAL A 393 22.84 -24.90 -11.22
N LEU A 394 22.55 -25.62 -10.13
CA LEU A 394 23.48 -26.57 -9.51
C LEU A 394 23.45 -27.97 -10.13
N ASP A 395 22.52 -28.21 -11.06
CA ASP A 395 22.27 -29.53 -11.66
C ASP A 395 22.00 -30.63 -10.62
N LEU A 396 21.29 -30.27 -9.53
CA LEU A 396 20.92 -31.17 -8.43
C LEU A 396 19.44 -31.57 -8.52
N PRO A 397 19.04 -32.71 -7.92
CA PRO A 397 17.63 -33.05 -7.77
C PRO A 397 16.84 -32.00 -6.97
N ARG A 398 15.52 -31.96 -7.16
CA ARG A 398 14.60 -31.08 -6.42
C ARG A 398 14.73 -31.30 -4.91
N ALA A 399 15.01 -30.24 -4.17
CA ALA A 399 15.32 -30.32 -2.73
C ALA A 399 14.07 -30.54 -1.84
N ALA A 400 12.88 -30.18 -2.32
CA ALA A 400 11.65 -30.18 -1.56
C ALA A 400 10.43 -30.49 -2.44
N ASP A 401 9.36 -30.94 -1.82
CA ASP A 401 8.04 -31.00 -2.44
C ASP A 401 7.41 -29.60 -2.41
N VAL A 402 6.67 -29.25 -3.46
CA VAL A 402 5.93 -27.99 -3.55
C VAL A 402 4.48 -28.28 -3.91
N TYR A 403 3.56 -27.74 -3.12
CA TYR A 403 2.12 -27.93 -3.31
C TYR A 403 1.41 -26.58 -3.45
N ALA A 404 0.40 -26.54 -4.30
CA ALA A 404 -0.51 -25.40 -4.41
C ALA A 404 -1.38 -25.27 -3.14
N GLU A 405 -1.25 -24.17 -2.39
CA GLU A 405 -2.09 -23.88 -1.21
C GLU A 405 -3.41 -23.19 -1.61
N THR A 406 -3.44 -22.56 -2.78
CA THR A 406 -4.62 -22.01 -3.48
C THR A 406 -4.64 -22.50 -4.92
N ASP A 407 -5.60 -22.06 -5.74
CA ASP A 407 -5.37 -22.09 -7.19
C ASP A 407 -4.15 -21.21 -7.52
N VAL A 408 -3.26 -21.72 -8.38
CA VAL A 408 -1.99 -21.09 -8.75
C VAL A 408 -1.90 -20.94 -10.26
N LEU A 409 -1.53 -19.74 -10.71
CA LEU A 409 -1.03 -19.47 -12.05
C LEU A 409 0.49 -19.28 -11.93
N ALA A 410 1.25 -20.19 -12.54
CA ALA A 410 2.69 -20.11 -12.60
C ALA A 410 3.16 -19.76 -14.02
N LEU A 411 4.15 -18.89 -14.12
CA LEU A 411 4.95 -18.74 -15.32
C LEU A 411 6.13 -19.70 -15.25
N THR A 412 6.34 -20.50 -16.29
CA THR A 412 7.38 -21.52 -16.32
C THR A 412 8.37 -21.30 -17.47
N ILE A 413 9.64 -21.57 -17.18
CA ILE A 413 10.73 -21.54 -18.17
C ILE A 413 11.48 -22.87 -18.10
N GLU A 414 11.56 -23.59 -19.21
CA GLU A 414 12.31 -24.84 -19.32
C GLU A 414 13.80 -24.63 -18.99
N LYS A 415 14.44 -25.61 -18.36
CA LYS A 415 15.83 -25.57 -17.88
C LYS A 415 16.80 -24.97 -18.90
N ASN A 416 16.81 -25.47 -20.13
CA ASN A 416 17.74 -25.02 -21.16
C ASN A 416 17.51 -23.55 -21.54
N LYS A 417 16.24 -23.14 -21.65
CA LYS A 417 15.87 -21.75 -21.94
C LYS A 417 16.22 -20.84 -20.76
N PHE A 418 15.97 -21.26 -19.53
CA PHE A 418 16.32 -20.51 -18.32
C PHE A 418 17.84 -20.31 -18.21
N LEU A 419 18.64 -21.37 -18.36
CA LEU A 419 20.11 -21.28 -18.29
C LEU A 419 20.70 -20.41 -19.40
N GLN A 420 20.09 -20.38 -20.59
CA GLN A 420 20.43 -19.46 -21.66
C GLN A 420 20.01 -18.02 -21.32
N PHE A 421 18.81 -17.86 -20.76
CA PHE A 421 18.25 -16.58 -20.39
C PHE A 421 19.09 -15.85 -19.34
N ILE A 422 19.60 -16.56 -18.34
CA ILE A 422 20.48 -15.99 -17.29
C ILE A 422 21.97 -16.02 -17.67
N ARG A 423 22.33 -16.39 -18.90
CA ARG A 423 23.74 -16.38 -19.32
C ARG A 423 24.25 -14.93 -19.34
N ASN A 424 25.41 -14.71 -18.70
CA ASN A 424 26.05 -13.39 -18.53
C ASN A 424 25.32 -12.43 -17.56
N SER A 425 24.43 -12.94 -16.71
CA SER A 425 24.02 -12.22 -15.49
C SER A 425 24.87 -12.67 -14.30
N ASP A 426 24.86 -11.88 -13.22
CA ASP A 426 25.62 -12.12 -11.99
C ASP A 426 25.18 -13.38 -11.21
N LEU A 427 24.15 -14.08 -11.71
CA LEU A 427 23.56 -15.28 -11.10
C LEU A 427 24.40 -16.55 -11.16
N LYS A 428 25.43 -16.59 -12.00
CA LYS A 428 26.36 -17.73 -12.05
C LYS A 428 27.32 -17.78 -10.87
N THR A 429 27.24 -16.83 -9.94
CA THR A 429 28.20 -16.64 -8.85
C THR A 429 27.64 -16.99 -7.46
N ILE A 430 26.41 -17.53 -7.38
CA ILE A 430 25.77 -17.96 -6.12
C ILE A 430 26.13 -19.40 -5.79
#